data_AF-A0A920LI44-F1
#
_entry.id   AF-A0A920LI44-F1
#
_cell.length_a   1.000
_cell.length_b   1.000
_cell.length_c   1.000
_cell.angle_alpha   90.00
_cell.angle_beta   90.00
_cell.angle_gamma   90.00
#
_symmetry.space_group_name_H-M   'P 1'
#
loop_
_entity.id
_entity.type
_entity.pdbx_description
1 polymer ?
#
loop_
_entity_poly.entity_id
_entity_poly.type
_entity_poly.pdbx_seq_one_letter_code
_entity_poly.pdbx_strand_id
1 'polypeptide(L)'
;MNDNKFTNWDDYWLVNFERLNIFFDYLYSIKGLSSNSITSYKDDFKNICLYVWDKNWFIENIGIKKKLDYSKINSRKSINDKLFIENFTHKIISEYFFELKKKGFKESTINRRYSALNQFFSFEVNESRLKENPLDRIDRIPSKRVLPDVLSEQEVEEILKYVRNSINIGS
;
A
#
# COMPACT_ATOMS: atom_id res chain seq x y z
N MET A 1 -24.06 -18.38 -15.10
CA MET A 1 -24.30 -17.54 -13.91
C MET A 1 -23.58 -18.23 -12.76
N ASN A 2 -22.34 -17.85 -12.47
CA ASN A 2 -21.68 -18.29 -11.24
C ASN A 2 -21.72 -17.13 -10.27
N ASP A 3 -22.42 -17.34 -9.16
CA ASP A 3 -22.48 -16.44 -8.01
C ASP A 3 -21.12 -16.42 -7.31
N ASN A 4 -20.17 -15.66 -7.85
CA ASN A 4 -18.86 -15.42 -7.21
C ASN A 4 -19.01 -14.40 -6.07
N LYS A 5 -19.72 -14.78 -5.01
CA LYS A 5 -19.68 -14.03 -3.75
C LYS A 5 -18.40 -14.39 -3.02
N PHE A 6 -17.54 -13.41 -2.75
CA PHE A 6 -16.40 -13.62 -1.87
C PHE A 6 -16.92 -13.88 -0.46
N THR A 7 -16.58 -15.04 0.10
CA THR A 7 -17.06 -15.45 1.43
C THR A 7 -16.05 -15.16 2.53
N ASN A 8 -14.83 -14.76 2.18
CA ASN A 8 -13.75 -14.40 3.09
C ASN A 8 -12.66 -13.57 2.39
N TRP A 9 -11.80 -12.98 3.21
CA TRP A 9 -10.69 -12.13 2.77
C TRP A 9 -9.66 -12.89 1.92
N ASP A 10 -9.36 -14.15 2.25
CA ASP A 10 -8.31 -14.90 1.58
C ASP A 10 -8.70 -15.20 0.12
N ASP A 11 -9.95 -15.57 -0.14
CA ASP A 11 -10.48 -15.75 -1.49
C ASP A 11 -10.44 -14.45 -2.30
N TYR A 12 -10.87 -13.34 -1.68
CA TYR A 12 -10.83 -12.02 -2.33
C TYR A 12 -9.42 -11.60 -2.66
N TRP A 13 -8.49 -11.77 -1.72
CA TRP A 13 -7.09 -11.44 -1.93
C TRP A 13 -6.47 -12.33 -3.00
N LEU A 14 -6.74 -13.64 -2.98
CA LEU A 14 -6.21 -14.59 -3.96
C LEU A 14 -6.61 -14.18 -5.39
N VAL A 15 -7.88 -13.88 -5.64
CA VAL A 15 -8.33 -13.48 -6.99
C VAL A 15 -7.69 -12.17 -7.43
N ASN A 16 -7.56 -11.18 -6.55
CA ASN A 16 -6.86 -9.94 -6.90
C ASN A 16 -5.35 -10.18 -7.09
N PHE A 17 -4.76 -11.08 -6.31
CA PHE A 17 -3.34 -11.42 -6.41
C PHE A 17 -3.01 -12.08 -7.74
N GLU A 18 -3.85 -13.01 -8.22
CA GLU A 18 -3.67 -13.65 -9.53
C GLU A 18 -3.65 -12.61 -10.67
N ARG A 19 -4.54 -11.62 -10.64
CA ARG A 19 -4.55 -10.52 -11.61
C ARG A 19 -3.29 -9.66 -11.51
N LEU A 20 -2.91 -9.30 -10.29
CA LEU A 20 -1.71 -8.52 -10.02
C LEU A 20 -0.43 -9.29 -10.36
N ASN A 21 -0.44 -10.61 -10.37
CA ASN A 21 0.76 -11.41 -10.60
C ASN A 21 1.32 -11.17 -12.01
N ILE A 22 0.45 -11.00 -13.02
CA ILE A 22 0.88 -10.63 -14.38
C ILE A 22 1.65 -9.30 -14.36
N PHE A 23 1.14 -8.31 -13.64
CA PHE A 23 1.82 -7.03 -13.46
C PHE A 23 3.14 -7.17 -12.69
N PHE A 24 3.19 -7.99 -11.64
CA PHE A 24 4.42 -8.23 -10.90
C PHE A 24 5.48 -8.94 -11.73
N ASP A 25 5.09 -9.91 -12.56
CA ASP A 25 5.97 -10.60 -13.48
C ASP A 25 6.49 -9.64 -14.55
N TYR A 26 5.65 -8.73 -15.04
CA TYR A 26 6.07 -7.63 -15.92
C TYR A 26 7.10 -6.72 -15.25
N LEU A 27 6.85 -6.29 -14.01
CA LEU A 27 7.79 -5.45 -13.26
C LEU A 27 9.14 -6.15 -13.04
N TYR A 28 9.11 -7.43 -12.71
CA TYR A 28 10.32 -8.22 -12.47
C TYR A 28 11.09 -8.47 -13.77
N SER A 29 10.42 -9.00 -14.79
CA SER A 29 11.07 -9.53 -16.00
C SER A 29 11.35 -8.44 -17.04
N ILE A 30 10.44 -7.48 -17.22
CA ILE A 30 10.54 -6.45 -18.26
C ILE A 30 11.14 -5.16 -17.71
N LYS A 31 10.73 -4.74 -16.51
CA LYS A 31 11.25 -3.52 -15.87
C LYS A 31 12.49 -3.77 -15.02
N GLY A 32 12.87 -5.03 -14.80
CA GLY A 32 14.09 -5.40 -14.04
C GLY A 32 14.05 -5.01 -12.57
N LEU A 33 12.85 -4.88 -11.97
CA LEU A 33 12.73 -4.55 -10.55
C LEU A 33 13.21 -5.72 -9.68
N SER A 34 13.88 -5.40 -8.57
CA SER A 34 14.32 -6.39 -7.59
C SER A 34 13.15 -7.08 -6.89
N SER A 35 13.38 -8.31 -6.39
CA SER A 35 12.40 -9.04 -5.58
C SER A 35 11.89 -8.24 -4.38
N ASN A 36 12.77 -7.50 -3.71
CA ASN A 36 12.40 -6.61 -2.60
C ASN A 36 11.43 -5.50 -3.03
N SER A 37 11.61 -4.97 -4.25
CA SER A 37 10.70 -3.99 -4.82
C SER A 37 9.35 -4.64 -5.11
N ILE A 38 9.33 -5.83 -5.71
CA ILE A 38 8.09 -6.58 -5.95
C ILE A 38 7.34 -6.86 -4.64
N THR A 39 8.04 -7.27 -3.58
CA THR A 39 7.43 -7.45 -2.25
C THR A 39 6.81 -6.15 -1.73
N SER A 40 7.51 -5.02 -1.89
CA SER A 40 6.98 -3.71 -1.49
C SER A 40 5.73 -3.31 -2.27
N TYR A 41 5.64 -3.67 -3.56
CA TYR A 41 4.44 -3.48 -4.37
C TYR A 41 3.30 -4.37 -3.87
N LYS A 42 3.55 -5.66 -3.63
CA LYS A 42 2.56 -6.60 -3.08
C LYS A 42 1.93 -6.07 -1.79
N ASP A 43 2.74 -5.53 -0.89
CA ASP A 43 2.25 -4.93 0.37
C ASP A 43 1.36 -3.71 0.15
N ASP A 44 1.67 -2.86 -0.84
CA ASP A 44 0.85 -1.70 -1.17
C ASP A 44 -0.50 -2.08 -1.75
N PHE A 45 -0.52 -3.05 -2.68
CA PHE A 45 -1.75 -3.56 -3.25
C PHE A 45 -2.61 -4.26 -2.21
N LYS A 46 -1.99 -5.07 -1.35
CA LYS A 46 -2.69 -5.71 -0.23
C LYS A 46 -3.34 -4.68 0.68
N ASN A 47 -2.68 -3.55 0.92
CA ASN A 47 -3.19 -2.49 1.78
C ASN A 47 -4.48 -1.83 1.24
N ILE A 48 -4.50 -1.46 -0.04
CA ILE A 48 -5.71 -0.87 -0.63
C ILE A 48 -6.82 -1.91 -0.80
N CYS A 49 -6.48 -3.15 -1.16
CA CYS A 49 -7.46 -4.25 -1.21
C CYS A 49 -8.12 -4.47 0.15
N LEU A 50 -7.34 -4.38 1.24
CA LEU A 50 -7.85 -4.50 2.60
C LEU A 50 -8.74 -3.31 3.00
N TYR A 51 -8.39 -2.09 2.57
CA TYR A 51 -9.24 -0.92 2.76
C TYR A 51 -10.60 -1.09 2.09
N VAL A 52 -10.61 -1.61 0.86
CA VAL A 52 -11.86 -1.87 0.12
C VAL A 52 -12.63 -3.03 0.75
N TRP A 53 -11.94 -4.08 1.19
CA TRP A 53 -12.55 -5.23 1.83
C TRP A 53 -13.27 -4.85 3.14
N ASP A 54 -12.56 -4.22 4.06
CA ASP A 54 -13.16 -3.79 5.32
C ASP A 54 -12.59 -2.46 5.77
N LYS A 55 -13.21 -1.39 5.27
CA LYS A 55 -12.87 -0.01 5.64
C LYS A 55 -12.86 0.22 7.16
N ASN A 56 -13.79 -0.37 7.91
CA ASN A 56 -13.85 -0.19 9.36
C ASN A 56 -12.68 -0.88 10.04
N TRP A 57 -12.46 -2.16 9.70
CA TRP A 57 -11.31 -2.91 10.20
C TRP A 57 -10.00 -2.21 9.85
N PHE A 58 -9.88 -1.72 8.63
CA PHE A 58 -8.71 -0.95 8.17
C PHE A 58 -8.49 0.27 9.05
N ILE A 59 -9.54 1.05 9.30
CA ILE A 59 -9.49 2.25 10.14
C ILE A 59 -9.08 1.89 11.59
N GLU A 60 -9.48 0.75 12.12
CA GLU A 60 -9.14 0.32 13.48
C GLU A 60 -7.73 -0.29 13.59
N ASN A 61 -7.26 -0.95 12.53
CA ASN A 61 -6.10 -1.85 12.62
C ASN A 61 -4.85 -1.41 11.88
N ILE A 62 -4.97 -0.49 10.92
CA ILE A 62 -3.82 -0.02 10.14
C ILE A 62 -3.21 1.21 10.84
N GLY A 63 -1.91 1.14 11.15
CA GLY A 63 -1.16 2.23 11.77
C GLY A 63 0.35 2.09 11.54
N ILE A 64 1.09 3.19 11.71
CA ILE A 64 2.50 3.34 11.29
C ILE A 64 3.45 2.30 11.92
N LYS A 65 3.15 1.81 13.12
CA LYS A 65 3.98 0.86 13.88
C LYS A 65 3.21 -0.40 14.32
N LYS A 66 2.04 -0.67 13.75
CA LYS A 66 1.20 -1.81 14.16
C LYS A 66 1.50 -3.01 13.27
N LYS A 67 2.01 -4.10 13.85
CA LYS A 67 2.09 -5.38 13.15
C LYS A 67 0.67 -5.81 12.81
N LEU A 68 0.42 -6.07 11.53
CA LEU A 68 -0.89 -6.49 11.06
C LEU A 68 -1.13 -7.95 11.45
N ASP A 69 -2.28 -8.18 12.08
CA ASP A 69 -2.78 -9.50 12.41
C ASP A 69 -3.93 -9.83 11.44
N TYR A 70 -3.57 -10.42 10.30
CA TYR A 70 -4.51 -10.74 9.23
C TYR A 70 -5.57 -11.77 9.67
N SER A 71 -5.29 -12.56 10.72
CA SER A 71 -6.26 -13.53 11.26
C SER A 71 -7.52 -12.88 11.84
N LYS A 72 -7.46 -11.57 12.14
CA LYS A 72 -8.57 -10.79 12.71
C LYS A 72 -9.40 -10.07 11.65
N ILE A 73 -9.06 -10.20 10.38
CA ILE A 73 -9.85 -9.57 9.31
C ILE A 73 -11.24 -10.19 9.32
N ASN A 74 -12.27 -9.35 9.25
CA ASN A 74 -13.63 -9.84 9.22
C ASN A 74 -13.90 -10.56 7.90
N SER A 75 -13.84 -11.88 7.93
CA SER A 75 -14.12 -12.72 6.77
C SER A 75 -15.61 -12.75 6.40
N ARG A 76 -16.53 -12.24 7.22
CA ARG A 76 -17.99 -12.34 6.95
C ARG A 76 -18.60 -11.10 6.28
N LYS A 77 -17.80 -10.12 5.87
CA LYS A 77 -18.29 -8.88 5.27
C LYS A 77 -18.47 -9.06 3.76
N SER A 78 -19.71 -8.99 3.26
CA SER A 78 -19.99 -8.89 1.82
C SER A 78 -19.72 -7.45 1.39
N ILE A 79 -18.58 -7.20 0.75
CA ILE A 79 -18.42 -6.02 -0.12
C ILE A 79 -19.17 -6.35 -1.39
N ASN A 80 -19.80 -5.34 -2.02
CA ASN A 80 -20.36 -5.41 -3.38
C ASN A 80 -19.59 -6.45 -4.20
N ASP A 81 -20.25 -7.57 -4.50
CA ASP A 81 -19.68 -8.90 -4.78
C ASP A 81 -18.82 -8.97 -6.08
N LYS A 82 -18.39 -7.83 -6.63
CA LYS A 82 -17.68 -7.68 -7.91
C LYS A 82 -16.61 -6.57 -7.92
N LEU A 83 -16.28 -5.96 -6.78
CA LEU A 83 -15.32 -4.85 -6.76
C LEU A 83 -13.87 -5.36 -6.70
N PHE A 84 -13.32 -5.71 -7.87
CA PHE A 84 -11.90 -6.04 -8.01
C PHE A 84 -11.03 -4.79 -8.10
N ILE A 85 -9.72 -4.96 -7.98
CA ILE A 85 -8.78 -3.84 -8.05
C ILE A 85 -8.88 -3.04 -9.36
N GLU A 86 -9.14 -3.71 -10.49
CA GLU A 86 -9.36 -3.08 -11.79
C GLU A 86 -10.61 -2.19 -11.81
N ASN A 87 -11.56 -2.42 -10.89
CA ASN A 87 -12.79 -1.67 -10.76
C ASN A 87 -12.69 -0.53 -9.74
N PHE A 88 -11.52 -0.30 -9.13
CA PHE A 88 -11.35 0.79 -8.18
C PHE A 88 -11.46 2.13 -8.90
N THR A 89 -12.45 2.91 -8.52
CA THR A 89 -12.69 4.24 -9.10
C THR A 89 -11.80 5.29 -8.46
N HIS A 90 -11.62 6.43 -9.14
CA HIS A 90 -10.89 7.58 -8.59
C HIS A 90 -11.41 7.99 -7.20
N LYS A 91 -12.72 7.87 -6.95
CA LYS A 91 -13.35 8.15 -5.66
C LYS A 91 -12.84 7.22 -4.57
N ILE A 92 -12.85 5.91 -4.82
CA ILE A 92 -12.39 4.89 -3.84
C ILE A 92 -10.91 5.12 -3.49
N ILE A 93 -10.09 5.38 -4.50
CA ILE A 93 -8.65 5.59 -4.34
C ILE A 93 -8.36 6.90 -3.61
N SER A 94 -9.12 7.96 -3.91
CA SER A 94 -9.00 9.25 -3.21
C SER A 94 -9.40 9.13 -1.74
N GLU A 95 -10.50 8.44 -1.43
CA GLU A 95 -10.91 8.17 -0.06
C GLU A 95 -9.85 7.36 0.69
N TYR A 96 -9.25 6.35 0.04
CA TYR A 96 -8.14 5.59 0.63
C TYR A 96 -6.96 6.48 1.00
N PHE A 97 -6.48 7.35 0.09
CA PHE A 97 -5.37 8.25 0.39
C PHE A 97 -5.72 9.27 1.47
N PHE A 98 -6.96 9.76 1.50
CA PHE A 98 -7.45 10.63 2.56
C PHE A 98 -7.39 9.93 3.92
N GLU A 99 -7.82 8.68 4.02
CA GLU A 99 -7.74 7.91 5.26
C GLU A 99 -6.29 7.63 5.69
N LEU A 100 -5.37 7.35 4.76
CA LEU A 100 -3.95 7.25 5.08
C LEU A 100 -3.40 8.56 5.66
N LYS A 101 -3.76 9.70 5.07
CA LYS A 101 -3.33 11.01 5.55
C LYS A 101 -3.88 11.29 6.95
N LYS A 102 -5.16 11.02 7.18
CA LYS A 102 -5.82 11.15 8.50
C LYS A 102 -5.16 10.28 9.56
N LYS A 103 -4.65 9.11 9.17
CA LYS A 103 -3.88 8.20 10.04
C LYS A 103 -2.43 8.60 10.28
N GLY A 104 -1.97 9.72 9.73
CA GLY A 104 -0.62 10.24 9.94
C GLY A 104 0.47 9.54 9.13
N PHE A 105 0.12 8.77 8.08
CA PHE A 105 1.14 8.22 7.19
C PHE A 105 1.96 9.35 6.54
N LYS A 106 3.28 9.15 6.45
CA LYS A 106 4.18 10.10 5.79
C LYS A 106 3.77 10.32 4.34
N GLU A 107 3.89 11.56 3.85
CA GLU A 107 3.59 11.92 2.46
C GLU A 107 4.39 11.07 1.47
N SER A 108 5.65 10.73 1.80
CA SER A 108 6.48 9.83 1.00
C SER A 108 5.89 8.41 0.88
N THR A 109 5.30 7.88 1.95
CA THR A 109 4.61 6.58 1.93
C THR A 109 3.37 6.63 1.05
N ILE A 110 2.59 7.71 1.15
CA ILE A 110 1.37 7.88 0.33
C ILE A 110 1.74 8.05 -1.15
N ASN A 111 2.76 8.87 -1.46
CA ASN A 111 3.24 9.06 -2.82
C ASN A 111 3.86 7.79 -3.43
N ARG A 112 4.52 6.95 -2.62
CA ARG A 112 5.00 5.62 -3.07
C ARG A 112 3.83 4.72 -3.45
N ARG A 113 2.78 4.66 -2.62
CA ARG A 113 1.54 3.91 -2.91
C ARG A 113 0.81 4.45 -4.13
N TYR A 114 0.72 5.76 -4.27
CA TYR A 114 0.23 6.42 -5.49
C TYR A 114 1.00 5.93 -6.70
N SER A 115 2.34 5.94 -6.64
CA SER A 115 3.19 5.56 -7.77
C SER A 115 3.03 4.08 -8.15
N ALA A 116 2.86 3.19 -7.16
CA ALA A 116 2.57 1.79 -7.40
C ALA A 116 1.21 1.59 -8.11
N LEU A 117 0.16 2.24 -7.59
CA LEU A 117 -1.19 2.17 -8.18
C LEU A 117 -1.20 2.77 -9.59
N ASN A 118 -0.59 3.93 -9.77
CA ASN A 118 -0.53 4.60 -11.07
C ASN A 118 0.19 3.74 -12.13
N GLN A 119 1.27 3.06 -11.75
CA GLN A 119 1.96 2.14 -12.66
C GLN A 119 1.11 0.92 -13.02
N PHE A 120 0.39 0.35 -12.06
CA PHE A 120 -0.53 -0.75 -12.34
C PHE A 120 -1.65 -0.32 -13.28
N PHE A 121 -2.36 0.76 -12.98
CA PHE A 121 -3.46 1.21 -13.85
C PHE A 121 -2.96 1.66 -15.23
N SER A 122 -1.76 2.26 -15.32
CA SER A 122 -1.14 2.55 -16.62
C SER A 122 -0.81 1.26 -17.39
N PHE A 123 -0.33 0.22 -16.71
CA PHE A 123 -0.10 -1.09 -17.31
C PHE A 123 -1.41 -1.69 -17.83
N GLU A 124 -2.48 -1.68 -17.04
CA GLU A 124 -3.80 -2.17 -17.46
C GLU A 124 -4.38 -1.41 -18.66
N VAL A 125 -4.14 -0.10 -18.75
CA VAL A 125 -4.53 0.72 -19.92
C VAL A 125 -3.70 0.34 -21.15
N ASN A 126 -2.38 0.22 -21.00
CA ASN A 126 -1.48 -0.16 -22.11
C ASN A 126 -1.83 -1.56 -22.66
N GLU A 127 -2.26 -2.45 -21.77
CA GLU A 127 -2.71 -3.80 -22.10
C GLU A 127 -4.15 -3.85 -22.62
N SER A 128 -4.79 -2.69 -22.84
CA SER A 128 -6.16 -2.55 -23.33
C SER A 128 -7.24 -3.20 -22.45
N ARG A 129 -6.93 -3.50 -21.18
CA ARG A 129 -7.88 -4.05 -20.19
C ARG A 129 -8.69 -2.94 -19.51
N LEU A 130 -8.13 -1.73 -19.41
CA LEU A 130 -8.83 -0.53 -18.98
C LEU A 130 -8.82 0.55 -20.06
N LYS A 131 -9.87 1.36 -20.08
CA LYS A 131 -10.00 2.49 -21.04
C LYS A 131 -9.27 3.74 -20.57
N GLU A 132 -9.27 4.00 -19.27
CA GLU A 132 -8.66 5.18 -18.66
C GLU A 132 -8.04 4.80 -17.31
N ASN A 133 -6.99 5.53 -16.92
CA ASN A 133 -6.34 5.34 -15.63
C ASN A 133 -7.10 6.16 -14.56
N PRO A 134 -7.68 5.54 -13.52
CA PRO A 134 -8.44 6.25 -12.49
C PRO A 134 -7.57 7.21 -11.64
N LEU A 135 -6.24 7.09 -11.69
CA LEU A 135 -5.31 7.99 -11.01
C LEU A 135 -5.09 9.29 -11.78
N ASP A 136 -5.44 9.38 -13.06
CA ASP A 136 -5.24 10.60 -13.86
C ASP A 136 -6.03 11.80 -13.31
N ARG A 137 -7.08 11.54 -12.51
CA ARG A 137 -7.92 12.54 -11.85
C ARG A 137 -7.56 12.77 -10.38
N ILE A 138 -6.47 12.19 -9.90
CA ILE A 138 -6.04 12.26 -8.51
C ILE A 138 -4.71 12.99 -8.45
N ASP A 139 -4.69 14.14 -7.77
CA ASP A 139 -3.45 14.85 -7.55
C ASP A 139 -2.54 14.11 -6.55
N ARG A 140 -1.23 14.17 -6.82
CA ARG A 140 -0.23 13.70 -5.85
C ARG A 140 -0.26 14.58 -4.62
N ILE A 141 0.03 14.00 -3.45
CA ILE A 141 0.20 14.80 -2.25
C ILE A 141 1.52 15.56 -2.39
N PRO A 142 1.50 16.91 -2.30
CA PRO A 142 2.73 17.69 -2.34
C PRO A 142 3.64 17.21 -1.20
N SER A 143 4.76 16.61 -1.56
CA SER A 143 5.79 16.28 -0.58
C SER A 143 6.39 17.59 -0.09
N LYS A 144 6.25 17.92 1.19
CA LYS A 144 7.15 18.89 1.81
C LYS A 144 8.56 18.37 1.56
N ARG A 145 9.37 19.11 0.81
CA ARG A 145 10.80 18.87 0.80
C ARG A 145 11.26 19.16 2.23
N VAL A 146 11.31 18.13 3.06
CA VAL A 146 12.10 18.18 4.28
C VAL A 146 13.53 18.15 3.76
N LEU A 147 14.14 19.32 3.61
CA LEU A 147 15.60 19.39 3.80
C LEU A 147 15.83 18.64 5.10
N PRO A 148 16.72 17.62 5.14
CA PRO A 148 16.90 16.81 6.34
C PRO A 148 17.00 17.77 7.53
N ASP A 149 16.02 17.69 8.43
CA ASP A 149 16.06 18.46 9.68
C ASP A 149 17.42 18.14 10.27
N VAL A 150 18.26 19.17 10.39
CA VAL A 150 19.49 19.10 11.16
C VAL A 150 19.14 18.37 12.44
N LEU A 151 19.76 17.21 12.65
CA LEU A 151 19.61 16.44 13.88
C LEU A 151 19.73 17.45 15.03
N SER A 152 18.71 17.51 15.88
CA SER A 152 18.80 18.39 17.03
C SER A 152 20.03 17.95 17.85
N GLU A 153 20.74 18.90 18.45
CA GLU A 153 21.95 18.63 19.26
C GLU A 153 21.68 17.51 20.28
N GLN A 154 20.44 17.45 20.77
CA GLN A 154 19.91 16.44 21.67
C GLN A 154 19.83 15.03 21.05
N GLU A 155 19.36 14.89 19.80
CA GLU A 155 19.32 13.60 19.09
C GLU A 155 20.72 13.10 18.74
N VAL A 156 21.66 14.00 18.43
CA VAL A 156 23.07 13.64 18.23
C VAL A 156 23.69 13.15 19.55
N GLU A 157 23.41 13.82 20.66
CA GLU A 157 23.89 13.43 21.99
C GLU A 157 23.37 12.06 22.42
N GLU A 158 22.10 11.74 22.12
CA GLU A 158 21.51 10.42 22.39
C GLU A 158 22.13 9.32 21.54
N ILE A 159 22.37 9.58 20.25
CA ILE A 159 23.05 8.63 19.36
C ILE A 159 24.49 8.40 19.82
N LEU A 160 25.23 9.47 20.17
CA LEU A 160 26.61 9.37 20.67
C LEU A 160 26.67 8.64 22.02
N LYS A 161 25.72 8.87 22.93
CA LYS A 161 25.60 8.09 24.19
C LYS A 161 25.34 6.62 23.92
N TYR A 162 24.42 6.30 23.02
CA TYR A 162 24.09 4.92 22.68
C TYR A 162 25.30 4.17 22.11
N VAL A 163 26.03 4.81 21.19
CA VAL A 163 27.26 4.26 20.60
C VAL A 163 28.35 4.09 21.67
N ARG A 164 28.57 5.09 22.54
CA ARG A 164 29.59 5.04 23.60
C ARG A 164 29.31 3.96 24.66
N ASN A 165 28.03 3.71 24.96
CA ASN A 165 27.62 2.65 25.89
C ASN A 165 27.72 1.26 25.25
N SER A 166 27.50 1.15 23.94
CA SER A 166 27.62 -0.12 23.20
C SER A 166 29.06 -0.58 22.97
N ILE A 167 30.04 0.33 23.08
CA ILE A 167 31.47 0.03 22.93
C ILE A 167 32.10 -0.47 24.25
N ASN A 168 31.44 -0.27 25.40
CA ASN A 168 31.96 -0.70 26.72
C ASN A 168 31.40 -2.04 27.24
N ILE A 169 30.70 -2.82 26.41
CA ILE A 169 30.32 -4.20 26.75
C ILE A 169 31.23 -5.15 25.96
N GLY A 170 32.51 -5.13 26.34
CA GLY A 170 33.57 -5.84 25.64
C GLY A 170 34.92 -5.57 26.30
N SER A 171 35.02 -5.83 27.61
CA SER A 171 36.28 -6.03 28.33
C SER A 171 36.04 -7.06 29.42
#